data_AF-A0A1I2IBI9-F1
#
_entry.id   AF-A0A1I2IBI9-F1
#
_cell.length_a   1.000
_cell.length_b   1.000
_cell.length_c   1.000
_cell.angle_alpha   90.00
_cell.angle_beta   90.00
_cell.angle_gamma   90.00
#
_symmetry.space_group_name_H-M   'P 1'
#
loop_
_entity.id
_entity.type
_entity.pdbx_description
1 polymer ?
#
loop_
_entity_poly.entity_id
_entity_poly.type
_entity_poly.pdbx_seq_one_letter_code
_entity_poly.pdbx_strand_id
1 'polypeptide(L)'
;MVTSVSFAEDSGVMGEIRECELAEKLIEELEDEAERYFRIGLVSGYEGLRGRVLVMRFARVAGESGGGLSGAKSVTLLGRLLEDGEVVASFTAQRSMGNAYLGGYYRSTCDLLEHVTGELAEDVTDWLRAPTFGALLGDL
;
A
#
# COMPACT_ATOMS: atom_id res chain seq x y z
N MET A 1 12.26 -11.73 -15.52
CA MET A 1 12.90 -10.45 -15.91
C MET A 1 13.10 -9.69 -14.63
N VAL A 2 14.34 -9.46 -14.17
CA VAL A 2 14.54 -8.75 -12.90
C VAL A 2 14.57 -7.26 -13.17
N THR A 3 13.59 -6.54 -12.64
CA THR A 3 13.63 -5.08 -12.49
C THR A 3 13.85 -4.78 -11.02
N SER A 4 14.66 -3.78 -10.73
CA SER A 4 14.74 -3.17 -9.40
C SER A 4 13.69 -2.07 -9.27
N VAL A 5 12.87 -2.12 -8.22
CA VAL A 5 11.96 -1.03 -7.84
C VAL A 5 12.35 -0.55 -6.45
N SER A 6 12.50 0.76 -6.30
CA SER A 6 12.81 1.36 -5.01
C SER A 6 11.62 2.10 -4.41
N PHE A 7 11.43 2.00 -3.10
CA PHE A 7 10.34 2.68 -2.39
C PHE A 7 10.85 3.88 -1.60
N ALA A 8 10.17 5.02 -1.72
CA ALA A 8 10.44 6.20 -0.92
C ALA A 8 9.42 6.36 0.21
N GLU A 9 9.92 6.64 1.42
CA GLU A 9 9.13 6.71 2.66
C GLU A 9 8.37 8.04 2.84
N ASP A 10 8.54 9.02 1.94
CA ASP A 10 8.03 10.38 2.13
C ASP A 10 6.51 10.48 1.90
N SER A 11 5.77 10.13 2.94
CA SER A 11 4.33 10.27 3.02
C SER A 11 3.96 10.83 4.38
N GLY A 12 3.11 11.86 4.40
CA GLY A 12 2.58 12.42 5.64
C GLY A 12 1.83 11.37 6.45
N VAL A 13 2.52 10.74 7.39
CA VAL A 13 1.97 9.72 8.28
C VAL A 13 1.19 10.42 9.40
N MET A 14 -0.13 10.25 9.41
CA MET A 14 -0.97 10.61 10.57
C MET A 14 -0.85 9.51 11.64
N GLY A 15 -0.96 9.89 12.92
CA GLY A 15 -0.63 9.03 14.07
C GLY A 15 -1.26 7.64 14.08
N GLU A 16 -2.47 7.48 13.54
CA GLU A 16 -3.18 6.18 13.44
C GLU A 16 -2.43 5.12 12.61
N ILE A 17 -1.69 5.53 11.57
CA ILE A 17 -0.92 4.62 10.71
C ILE A 17 0.26 3.99 11.48
N ARG A 18 0.81 4.73 12.45
CA ARG A 18 1.94 4.28 13.27
C ARG A 18 1.54 3.29 14.35
N GLU A 19 0.28 3.30 14.77
CA GLU A 19 -0.18 2.44 15.87
C GLU A 19 -0.29 0.97 15.45
N CYS A 20 -0.52 0.70 14.16
CA CYS A 20 -0.63 -0.65 13.61
C CYS A 20 0.53 -1.03 12.64
N GLU A 21 1.64 -0.29 12.65
CA GLU A 21 2.84 -0.60 11.82
C GLU A 21 2.50 -0.85 10.32
N LEU A 22 1.51 -0.13 9.78
CA LEU A 22 0.96 -0.43 8.44
C LEU A 22 1.97 -0.16 7.32
N ALA A 23 2.89 0.77 7.54
CA ALA A 23 3.92 1.09 6.56
C ALA A 23 4.92 -0.07 6.45
N GLU A 24 5.38 -0.57 7.59
CA GLU A 24 6.24 -1.75 7.69
C GLU A 24 5.53 -2.97 7.07
N LYS A 25 4.26 -3.18 7.41
CA LYS A 25 3.47 -4.28 6.87
C LYS A 25 3.30 -4.22 5.35
N LEU A 26 3.02 -3.02 4.81
CA LEU A 26 2.91 -2.81 3.37
C LEU A 26 4.21 -3.16 2.65
N ILE A 27 5.34 -2.76 3.21
CA ILE A 27 6.66 -3.02 2.62
C ILE A 27 6.96 -4.53 2.62
N GLU A 28 6.75 -5.21 3.75
CA GLU A 28 6.94 -6.66 3.87
C GLU A 28 6.11 -7.43 2.83
N GLU A 29 4.80 -7.15 2.76
CA GLU A 29 3.90 -7.84 1.83
C GLU A 29 4.21 -7.52 0.36
N LEU A 30 4.69 -6.31 0.06
CA LEU A 30 5.15 -5.96 -1.29
C LEU A 30 6.43 -6.71 -1.67
N GLU A 31 7.39 -6.83 -0.76
CA GLU A 31 8.59 -7.62 -0.98
C GLU A 31 8.25 -9.08 -1.25
N ASP A 32 7.37 -9.66 -0.42
CA ASP A 32 6.92 -11.05 -0.53
C ASP A 32 6.14 -11.30 -1.84
N GLU A 33 5.16 -10.45 -2.19
CA GLU A 33 4.38 -10.65 -3.41
C GLU A 33 5.19 -10.42 -4.68
N ALA A 34 6.11 -9.44 -4.64
CA ALA A 34 6.91 -9.09 -5.80
C ALA A 34 8.15 -9.98 -5.99
N GLU A 35 8.58 -10.77 -5.00
CA GLU A 35 9.83 -11.56 -5.05
C GLU A 35 9.93 -12.44 -6.31
N ARG A 36 8.78 -12.90 -6.79
CA ARG A 36 8.64 -13.77 -7.97
C ARG A 36 8.82 -13.02 -9.30
N TYR A 37 8.72 -11.69 -9.28
CA TYR A 37 8.66 -10.84 -10.46
C TYR A 37 9.79 -9.81 -10.52
N PHE A 38 10.10 -9.16 -9.40
CA PHE A 38 11.01 -8.01 -9.30
C PHE A 38 11.86 -8.11 -8.03
N ARG A 39 12.98 -7.36 -8.00
CA ARG A 39 13.70 -7.11 -6.74
C ARG A 39 13.28 -5.76 -6.20
N ILE A 40 12.90 -5.72 -4.95
CA ILE A 40 12.56 -4.50 -4.25
C ILE A 40 13.75 -4.08 -3.37
N GLY A 41 13.96 -2.78 -3.23
CA GLY A 41 14.89 -2.24 -2.25
C GLY A 41 14.44 -0.88 -1.72
N LEU A 42 14.39 -0.73 -0.39
CA LEU A 42 14.02 0.52 0.26
C LEU A 42 15.08 1.60 0.07
N VAL A 43 14.64 2.83 -0.14
CA VAL A 43 15.51 4.02 -0.21
C VAL A 43 14.92 5.14 0.63
N SER A 44 15.78 5.87 1.35
CA SER A 44 15.36 7.01 2.18
C SER A 44 15.03 8.28 1.38
N GLY A 45 15.24 8.26 0.06
CA GLY A 45 14.95 9.36 -0.85
C GLY A 45 15.18 8.95 -2.31
N TYR A 46 14.54 9.65 -3.23
CA TYR A 46 14.55 9.29 -4.66
C TYR A 46 15.14 10.35 -5.59
N GLU A 47 15.56 11.49 -5.05
CA GLU A 47 16.17 12.56 -5.84
C GLU A 47 17.49 12.10 -6.45
N GLY A 48 17.61 12.22 -7.77
CA GLY A 48 18.82 11.82 -8.51
C GLY A 48 19.03 10.32 -8.66
N LEU A 49 18.11 9.47 -8.17
CA LEU A 49 18.14 8.05 -8.44
C LEU A 49 17.82 7.78 -9.92
N ARG A 50 18.52 6.79 -10.48
CA ARG A 50 18.26 6.28 -11.83
C ARG A 50 17.47 4.97 -11.76
N GLY A 51 16.70 4.71 -12.80
CA GLY A 51 15.82 3.55 -12.90
C GLY A 51 14.44 3.80 -12.31
N ARG A 52 13.76 2.72 -11.93
CA ARG A 52 12.36 2.74 -11.49
C ARG A 52 12.24 2.93 -9.97
N VAL A 53 11.47 3.93 -9.57
CA VAL A 53 11.17 4.23 -8.16
C VAL A 53 9.66 4.32 -7.98
N LEU A 54 9.10 3.52 -7.09
CA LEU A 54 7.71 3.59 -6.67
C LEU A 54 7.59 4.43 -5.39
N VAL A 55 7.03 5.62 -5.50
CA VAL A 55 6.75 6.50 -4.36
C VAL A 55 5.29 6.31 -3.96
N MET A 56 5.04 6.00 -2.69
CA MET A 56 3.70 5.75 -2.19
C MET A 56 3.39 6.57 -0.96
N ARG A 57 2.10 6.87 -0.76
CA ARG A 57 1.61 7.51 0.46
C ARG A 57 0.25 7.01 0.86
N PHE A 58 0.06 6.80 2.15
CA PHE A 58 -1.27 6.64 2.72
C PHE A 58 -2.05 7.96 2.57
N ALA A 59 -3.17 7.90 1.84
CA ALA A 59 -4.06 9.03 1.64
C ALA A 59 -5.16 9.08 2.71
N ARG A 60 -5.62 7.91 3.15
CA ARG A 60 -6.65 7.77 4.19
C ARG A 60 -6.51 6.40 4.85
N VAL A 61 -6.63 6.37 6.17
CA VAL A 61 -6.88 5.16 6.94
C VAL A 61 -8.12 5.43 7.76
N ALA A 62 -9.13 4.56 7.66
CA ALA A 62 -10.37 4.67 8.40
C ALA A 62 -10.48 3.49 9.36
N GLY A 63 -10.13 3.72 10.62
CA GLY A 63 -10.16 2.74 11.71
C GLY A 63 -11.26 2.99 12.74
N GLU A 64 -11.43 4.24 13.16
CA GLU A 64 -12.23 4.62 14.34
C GLU A 64 -13.17 5.81 14.10
N SER A 65 -14.48 5.55 14.17
CA SER A 65 -15.46 6.46 14.81
C SER A 65 -16.86 5.83 14.77
N GLY A 66 -17.31 5.31 15.91
CA GLY A 66 -18.71 4.91 16.11
C GLY A 66 -18.85 3.70 17.02
N GLY A 67 -19.24 3.93 18.27
CA GLY A 67 -19.58 2.84 19.20
C GLY A 67 -20.64 1.87 18.66
N GLY A 68 -20.62 0.65 19.16
CA GLY A 68 -21.71 -0.32 19.06
C GLY A 68 -21.83 -1.11 17.74
N LEU A 69 -21.45 -0.55 16.60
CA LEU A 69 -21.42 -1.22 15.28
C LEU A 69 -20.17 -0.79 14.52
N SER A 70 -19.13 -1.63 14.54
CA SER A 70 -17.85 -1.38 13.86
C SER A 70 -18.08 -1.16 12.37
N GLY A 71 -17.95 0.10 11.92
CA GLY A 71 -18.00 0.45 10.49
C GLY A 71 -16.82 -0.12 9.71
N ALA A 72 -16.96 -0.15 8.39
CA ALA A 72 -15.94 -0.67 7.48
C ALA A 72 -14.57 -0.04 7.75
N LYS A 73 -13.54 -0.89 7.80
CA LYS A 73 -12.14 -0.47 7.86
C LYS A 73 -11.65 -0.26 6.44
N SER A 74 -10.95 0.82 6.16
CA SER A 74 -10.45 1.04 4.80
C SER A 74 -9.09 1.71 4.80
N VAL A 75 -8.25 1.33 3.85
CA VAL A 75 -6.96 1.96 3.58
C VAL A 75 -6.99 2.48 2.15
N THR A 76 -6.50 3.70 1.93
CA THR A 76 -6.34 4.30 0.61
C THR A 76 -4.89 4.70 0.42
N LEU A 77 -4.30 4.23 -0.67
CA LEU A 77 -2.92 4.44 -1.06
C LEU A 77 -2.85 5.20 -2.38
N LEU A 78 -1.91 6.15 -2.48
CA LEU A 78 -1.59 6.82 -3.72
C LEU A 78 -0.16 6.45 -4.11
N GLY A 79 0.04 6.07 -5.37
CA GLY A 79 1.35 5.68 -5.88
C GLY A 79 1.73 6.42 -7.15
N ARG A 80 3.03 6.68 -7.29
CA ARG A 80 3.66 7.18 -8.51
C ARG A 80 4.87 6.34 -8.81
N LEU A 81 4.93 5.82 -10.03
CA LEU A 81 6.14 5.18 -10.56
C LEU A 81 6.91 6.21 -11.34
N LEU A 82 8.14 6.46 -10.91
CA LEU A 82 9.10 7.31 -11.58
C LEU A 82 10.07 6.42 -12.37
N GLU A 83 10.51 6.91 -13.52
CA GLU A 83 11.64 6.39 -14.28
C GLU A 83 12.61 7.54 -14.51
N ASP A 84 13.83 7.42 -13.96
CA ASP A 84 14.87 8.46 -14.05
C ASP A 84 14.40 9.86 -13.59
N GLY A 85 13.50 9.90 -12.58
CA GLY A 85 12.96 11.12 -12.00
C GLY A 85 11.66 11.63 -12.63
N GLU A 86 11.24 11.07 -13.77
CA GLU A 86 10.00 11.44 -14.45
C GLU A 86 8.87 10.50 -14.06
N VAL A 87 7.67 11.02 -13.77
CA VAL A 87 6.51 10.18 -13.45
C VAL A 87 6.00 9.50 -14.73
N VAL A 88 6.14 8.19 -14.80
CA VAL A 88 5.71 7.37 -15.96
C VAL A 88 4.39 6.65 -15.74
N ALA A 89 4.00 6.42 -14.48
CA ALA A 89 2.72 5.81 -14.14
C ALA A 89 2.24 6.25 -12.75
N SER A 90 0.96 6.07 -12.47
CA SER A 90 0.36 6.44 -11.19
C SER A 90 -0.89 5.63 -10.89
N PHE A 91 -1.21 5.48 -9.60
CA PHE A 91 -2.42 4.81 -9.16
C PHE A 91 -3.05 5.46 -7.92
N THR A 92 -4.34 5.19 -7.76
CA THR A 92 -5.07 5.29 -6.49
C THR A 92 -5.57 3.89 -6.17
N ALA A 93 -5.28 3.38 -4.98
CA ALA A 93 -5.71 2.08 -4.52
C ALA A 93 -6.55 2.24 -3.25
N GLN A 94 -7.65 1.51 -3.14
CA GLN A 94 -8.42 1.44 -1.90
C GLN A 94 -8.88 0.01 -1.67
N ARG A 95 -8.76 -0.45 -0.43
CA ARG A 95 -9.39 -1.69 0.01
C ARG A 95 -10.15 -1.42 1.29
N SER A 96 -11.27 -2.13 1.46
CA SER A 96 -12.14 -1.98 2.59
C SER A 96 -12.67 -3.32 3.10
N MET A 97 -12.84 -3.42 4.41
CA MET A 97 -13.36 -4.62 5.06
C MET A 97 -14.48 -4.27 6.02
N GLY A 98 -15.66 -4.83 5.76
CA GLY A 98 -16.91 -4.44 6.41
C GLY A 98 -17.17 -5.06 7.79
N ASN A 99 -16.51 -6.17 8.16
CA ASN A 99 -16.80 -6.86 9.42
C ASN A 99 -15.53 -7.27 10.18
N ALA A 100 -15.53 -7.09 11.50
CA ALA A 100 -14.49 -7.67 12.37
C ALA A 100 -14.71 -9.16 12.65
N TYR A 101 -15.81 -9.74 12.14
CA TYR A 101 -16.19 -11.13 12.33
C TYR A 101 -15.89 -11.92 11.05
N LEU A 102 -14.67 -12.45 10.95
CA LEU A 102 -14.26 -13.41 9.92
C LEU A 102 -13.94 -14.73 10.60
N GLY A 103 -14.57 -15.83 10.15
CA GLY A 103 -14.20 -17.19 10.57
C GLY A 103 -14.44 -17.53 12.05
N GLY A 104 -15.32 -16.81 12.75
CA GLY A 104 -15.71 -17.12 14.13
C GLY A 104 -14.95 -16.37 15.23
N TYR A 105 -14.03 -15.48 14.87
CA TYR A 105 -13.25 -14.67 15.81
C TYR A 105 -13.43 -13.17 15.52
N TYR A 106 -13.37 -12.35 16.58
CA TYR A 106 -13.26 -10.90 16.45
C TYR A 106 -11.80 -10.54 16.16
N ARG A 107 -11.53 -10.01 14.97
CA ARG A 107 -10.24 -9.41 14.63
C ARG A 107 -10.14 -8.01 15.25
N SER A 108 -8.95 -7.67 15.72
CA SER A 108 -8.64 -6.31 16.18
C SER A 108 -8.72 -5.33 15.01
N THR A 109 -8.91 -4.03 15.27
CA THR A 109 -8.87 -3.01 14.21
C THR A 109 -7.55 -3.06 13.44
N CYS A 110 -6.42 -3.28 14.12
CA CYS A 110 -5.11 -3.43 13.46
C CYS A 110 -5.07 -4.68 12.59
N ASP A 111 -5.54 -5.85 13.05
CA ASP A 111 -5.57 -7.08 12.24
C ASP A 111 -6.34 -6.88 10.93
N LEU A 112 -7.41 -6.08 10.97
CA LEU A 112 -8.20 -5.75 9.79
C LEU A 112 -7.46 -4.81 8.85
N LEU A 113 -6.82 -3.78 9.39
CA LEU A 113 -6.06 -2.82 8.60
C LEU A 113 -4.81 -3.46 7.99
N GLU A 114 -4.12 -4.33 8.72
CA GLU A 114 -3.00 -5.13 8.22
C GLU A 114 -3.44 -6.06 7.08
N HIS A 115 -4.57 -6.74 7.24
CA HIS A 115 -5.11 -7.61 6.18
C HIS A 115 -5.44 -6.83 4.90
N VAL A 116 -6.16 -5.72 5.05
CA VAL A 116 -6.48 -4.80 3.94
C VAL A 116 -5.20 -4.24 3.29
N THR A 117 -4.15 -4.02 4.09
CA THR A 117 -2.84 -3.55 3.61
C THR A 117 -2.12 -4.63 2.80
N GLY A 118 -2.23 -5.91 3.17
CA GLY A 118 -1.74 -7.03 2.37
C GLY A 118 -2.46 -7.14 1.02
N GLU A 119 -3.78 -7.01 0.99
CA GLU A 119 -4.53 -6.99 -0.28
C GLU A 119 -4.11 -5.82 -1.20
N LEU A 120 -3.80 -4.66 -0.60
CA LEU A 120 -3.26 -3.53 -1.36
C LEU A 120 -1.85 -3.83 -1.90
N ALA A 121 -1.01 -4.57 -1.18
CA ALA A 121 0.31 -4.97 -1.66
C ALA A 121 0.20 -5.88 -2.90
N GLU A 122 -0.74 -6.84 -2.89
CA GLU A 122 -1.04 -7.69 -4.04
C GLU A 122 -1.49 -6.86 -5.25
N ASP A 123 -2.47 -5.96 -5.06
CA ASP A 123 -2.98 -5.07 -6.11
C ASP A 123 -1.89 -4.22 -6.76
N VAL A 124 -1.01 -3.65 -5.93
CA VAL A 124 0.11 -2.82 -6.39
C VAL A 124 1.16 -3.65 -7.11
N THR A 125 1.45 -4.86 -6.64
CA THR A 125 2.39 -5.79 -7.29
C THR A 125 1.89 -6.19 -8.66
N ASP A 126 0.60 -6.49 -8.79
CA ASP A 126 0.01 -6.81 -10.10
C ASP A 126 0.02 -5.61 -11.05
N TRP A 127 -0.27 -4.41 -10.55
CA TRP A 127 -0.14 -3.19 -11.34
C TRP A 127 1.31 -2.94 -11.79
N LEU A 128 2.32 -3.19 -10.94
CA LEU A 128 3.74 -3.04 -11.28
C LEU A 128 4.18 -3.91 -12.47
N ARG A 129 3.45 -4.98 -12.78
CA ARG A 129 3.72 -5.85 -13.94
C ARG A 129 3.34 -5.20 -15.27
N ALA A 130 2.35 -4.31 -15.26
CA ALA A 130 1.90 -3.56 -16.43
C ALA A 130 1.41 -2.16 -16.01
N PRO A 131 2.32 -1.27 -15.60
CA PRO A 131 1.93 0.00 -14.97
C PRO A 131 1.25 0.93 -15.97
N THR A 132 0.14 1.52 -15.54
CA THR A 132 -0.66 2.48 -16.30
C THR A 132 -0.85 3.78 -15.53
N PHE A 133 -1.18 4.87 -16.23
CA PHE A 133 -1.37 6.18 -15.61
C PHE A 133 -2.79 6.34 -15.09
N GLY A 134 -2.94 6.82 -13.85
CA GLY A 134 -4.24 7.05 -13.22
C GLY A 134 -5.04 5.77 -12.95
N ALA A 135 -4.35 4.65 -12.68
CA ALA A 135 -5.00 3.39 -12.38
C ALA A 135 -5.83 3.47 -11.08
N LEU A 136 -6.97 2.80 -11.07
CA LEU A 136 -7.80 2.60 -9.89
C LEU A 136 -7.67 1.12 -9.51
N LEU A 137 -7.22 0.85 -8.28
CA LEU A 137 -6.94 -0.50 -7.78
C LEU A 137 -7.83 -0.82 -6.58
N GLY A 138 -8.14 -2.10 -6.41
CA GLY A 138 -9.00 -2.61 -5.35
C GLY A 138 -10.48 -2.25 -5.55
N ASP A 139 -11.08 -1.60 -4.56
CA ASP A 139 -12.52 -1.33 -4.45
C ASP A 139 -12.96 -0.03 -5.18
N LEU A 140 -12.10 0.56 -6.03
CA LEU A 140 -12.34 1.85 -6.73
C LEU A 140 -12.89 1.70 -8.14
#